data_AF-A0A959KN17-F1
#
_entry.id   AF-A0A959KN17-F1
#
_cell.length_a   1.000
_cell.length_b   1.000
_cell.length_c   1.000
_cell.angle_alpha   90.00
_cell.angle_beta   90.00
_cell.angle_gamma   90.00
#
_symmetry.space_group_name_H-M   'P 1'
#
loop_
_entity.id
_entity.type
_entity.pdbx_description
1 polymer ?
#
loop_
_entity_poly.entity_id
_entity_poly.type
_entity_poly.pdbx_seq_one_letter_code
_entity_poly.pdbx_strand_id
1 'polypeptide(L)' 'MELEHVRKIYFIGIGGIGMSALARYFRQRGKEIAGYDRTETALTRKLAAEGMQIHYVDDPQQIPAQIDLVVYTPAVPA' A
#
# COMPACT_ATOMS: atom_id res chain seq x y z
N MET A 1 -4.27 -11.13 15.60
CA MET A 1 -3.84 -11.51 14.24
C MET A 1 -2.36 -11.79 14.27
N GLU A 2 -1.92 -12.95 13.80
CA GLU A 2 -0.50 -13.23 13.59
C GLU A 2 -0.08 -12.68 12.21
N LEU A 3 0.79 -11.67 12.21
CA LEU A 3 1.30 -11.01 10.99
C LEU A 3 2.73 -11.47 10.64
N GLU A 4 3.24 -12.49 11.33
CA GLU A 4 4.60 -12.98 11.17
C GLU A 4 4.83 -13.54 9.76
N HIS A 5 3.86 -14.32 9.26
CA HIS A 5 3.91 -14.98 7.95
C HIS A 5 3.53 -14.08 6.77
N VAL A 6 2.97 -12.89 7.02
CA VAL A 6 2.66 -11.92 5.95
C VAL A 6 3.98 -11.38 5.39
N ARG A 7 4.18 -11.45 4.08
CA ARG A 7 5.37 -10.92 3.40
C ARG A 7 5.04 -9.70 2.57
N LYS A 8 3.92 -9.74 1.84
CA LYS A 8 3.51 -8.68 0.91
C LYS A 8 2.15 -8.12 1.26
N ILE A 9 2.11 -6.80 1.43
CA ILE A 9 0.92 -6.06 1.85
C ILE A 9 0.53 -5.07 0.76
N TYR A 10 -0.75 -5.07 0.42
CA TYR A 10 -1.33 -4.16 -0.56
C TYR A 10 -2.27 -3.15 0.09
N PHE A 11 -2.03 -1.86 -0.13
CA PHE A 11 -2.80 -0.76 0.45
C PHE A 11 -3.73 -0.12 -0.58
N ILE A 12 -5.03 -0.03 -0.29
CA ILE A 12 -6.00 0.75 -1.07
C ILE A 12 -6.21 2.10 -0.37
N GLY A 13 -5.79 3.18 -1.01
CA GLY A 13 -5.72 4.52 -0.41
C GLY A 13 -4.42 4.76 0.37
N ILE A 14 -3.28 4.30 -0.18
CA ILE A 14 -1.97 4.36 0.49
C ILE A 14 -1.49 5.80 0.78
N GLY A 15 -1.98 6.78 0.01
CA GLY A 15 -1.68 8.20 0.17
C GLY A 15 -2.43 8.88 1.32
N GLY A 16 -3.34 8.18 2.01
CA GLY A 16 -3.93 8.69 3.26
C GLY A 16 -2.87 8.82 4.36
N ILE A 17 -2.99 9.84 5.23
CA ILE A 17 -2.00 10.10 6.29
C ILE A 17 -1.79 8.86 7.18
N GLY A 18 -2.87 8.24 7.66
CA GLY A 18 -2.78 7.02 8.47
C GLY A 18 -2.25 5.81 7.70
N MET A 19 -2.69 5.64 6.45
CA MET A 19 -2.29 4.51 5.60
C MET A 19 -0.81 4.57 5.24
N SER A 20 -0.30 5.75 4.91
CA SER A 20 1.13 5.95 4.63
C SER A 20 2.01 5.68 5.85
N ALA A 21 1.54 6.00 7.05
CA ALA A 21 2.25 5.69 8.29
C ALA A 21 2.33 4.17 8.53
N LEU A 22 1.22 3.46 8.32
CA LEU A 22 1.16 2.00 8.40
C LEU A 22 2.04 1.32 7.33
N ALA A 23 1.98 1.80 6.09
CA ALA A 23 2.82 1.31 4.99
C ALA A 23 4.32 1.39 5.34
N ARG A 24 4.77 2.54 5.86
CA ARG A 24 6.14 2.71 6.35
C ARG A 24 6.47 1.81 7.54
N TYR A 25 5.55 1.66 8.50
CA TYR A 25 5.72 0.80 9.66
C TYR A 25 5.99 -0.66 9.26
N PHE A 26 5.23 -1.18 8.28
CA PHE A 26 5.43 -2.55 7.79
C PHE A 26 6.67 -2.67 6.90
N ARG A 27 6.95 -1.67 6.06
CA ARG A 27 8.19 -1.61 5.28
C ARG A 27 9.42 -1.72 6.19
N GLN A 28 9.47 -0.95 7.28
CA GLN A 28 10.57 -0.98 8.25
C GLN A 28 10.75 -2.36 8.92
N ARG A 29 9.72 -3.21 8.88
CA ARG A 29 9.75 -4.60 9.37
C ARG A 29 10.07 -5.61 8.25
N GLY A 30 10.60 -5.15 7.12
CA GLY A 30 11.00 -5.99 6.00
C GLY A 30 9.84 -6.54 5.17
N LYS A 31 8.63 -5.97 5.30
CA LYS A 31 7.49 -6.36 4.46
C LYS A 31 7.57 -5.63 3.12
N GLU A 32 7.21 -6.32 2.05
CA GLU A 32 7.03 -5.73 0.73
C GLU A 32 5.71 -4.98 0.67
N ILE A 33 5.75 -3.72 0.22
CA ILE A 33 4.57 -2.86 0.19
C ILE A 33 4.25 -2.51 -1.26
N ALA A 34 3.02 -2.78 -1.63
CA ALA A 34 2.40 -2.27 -2.83
C ALA A 34 1.12 -1.50 -2.48
N GLY A 35 0.62 -0.67 -3.39
CA GLY A 35 -0.64 0.00 -3.15
C GLY A 35 -1.15 0.83 -4.31
N TYR A 36 -2.38 1.30 -4.11
CA TYR A 36 -3.10 2.17 -5.00
C TYR A 36 -3.50 3.45 -4.28
N ASP A 37 -3.45 4.56 -4.99
CA ASP A 37 -4.17 5.77 -4.65
C ASP A 37 -4.71 6.43 -5.92
N ARG A 38 -5.80 7.18 -5.84
CA ARG A 38 -6.41 7.79 -7.02
C ARG A 38 -5.54 8.90 -7.62
N THR A 39 -4.74 9.58 -6.80
CA THR A 39 -3.98 10.75 -7.24
C THR A 39 -2.54 10.68 -6.75
N GLU A 40 -1.60 10.96 -7.66
CA GLU A 40 -0.22 11.13 -7.26
C GLU A 40 -0.04 12.40 -6.44
N THR A 41 0.53 12.26 -5.25
CA THR A 41 0.82 13.37 -4.34
C THR A 41 2.31 13.40 -3.99
N ALA A 42 2.76 14.50 -3.36
CA ALA A 42 4.11 14.56 -2.82
C ALA A 42 4.38 13.45 -1.77
N LEU A 43 3.35 12.98 -1.08
CA LEU A 43 3.45 11.88 -0.13
C LEU A 43 3.65 10.55 -0.85
N THR A 44 2.81 10.21 -1.83
CA THR A 44 2.93 8.95 -2.56
C THR A 44 4.22 8.88 -3.38
N ARG A 45 4.71 10.01 -3.92
CA ARG A 45 6.05 10.06 -4.53
C ARG A 45 7.18 9.73 -3.55
N LYS A 46 7.10 10.21 -2.31
CA LYS A 46 8.07 9.85 -1.26
C LYS A 46 8.01 8.37 -0.92
N LEU A 47 6.80 7.81 -0.78
CA LEU A 47 6.63 6.38 -0.54
C LEU A 47 7.19 5.53 -1.70
N ALA A 48 6.98 5.95 -2.95
CA ALA A 48 7.55 5.28 -4.12
C ALA A 48 9.09 5.38 -4.16
N ALA A 49 9.65 6.55 -3.82
CA ALA A 49 11.10 6.73 -3.68
C ALA A 49 11.69 5.91 -2.53
N GLU A 50 10.91 5.72 -1.46
CA GLU A 50 11.13 4.70 -0.45
C GLU A 50 10.75 3.31 -0.99
N GLY A 51 10.97 2.96 -2.26
CA GLY A 51 10.82 1.61 -2.82
C GLY A 51 9.49 0.88 -2.59
N MET A 52 8.37 1.58 -2.42
CA MET A 52 7.03 0.99 -2.42
C MET A 52 6.45 1.00 -3.84
N GLN A 53 5.81 -0.08 -4.28
CA GLN A 53 5.20 -0.12 -5.61
C GLN A 53 3.81 0.52 -5.57
N ILE A 54 3.66 1.71 -6.15
CA ILE A 54 2.39 2.46 -6.12
C ILE A 54 1.92 2.70 -7.54
N HIS A 55 0.65 2.39 -7.82
CA HIS A 55 -0.02 2.78 -9.05
C HIS A 55 -1.18 3.74 -8.76
N TYR A 56 -1.55 4.51 -9.80
CA TYR A 56 -2.56 5.57 -9.69
C TYR A 56 -3.77 5.37 -10.61
N VAL A 57 -3.82 4.23 -11.29
CA VAL A 57 -4.94 3.81 -12.14
C VAL A 57 -5.73 2.76 -11.38
N ASP A 58 -7.06 2.93 -11.34
CA ASP A 58 -7.99 1.95 -10.77
C ASP A 58 -8.12 0.76 -11.73
N ASP A 59 -7.14 -0.13 -11.69
CA ASP A 59 -7.01 -1.29 -12.57
C ASP A 59 -6.47 -2.48 -11.75
N PRO A 60 -7.27 -3.53 -11.54
CA PRO A 60 -6.84 -4.74 -10.84
C PRO A 60 -5.64 -5.44 -11.48
N GLN A 61 -5.36 -5.24 -12.77
CA GLN A 61 -4.19 -5.81 -13.44
C GLN A 61 -2.87 -5.19 -12.95
N GLN A 62 -2.92 -4.02 -12.31
CA GLN A 62 -1.77 -3.37 -11.70
C GLN A 62 -1.42 -3.96 -10.32
N ILE A 63 -2.29 -4.79 -9.74
CA ILE A 63 -2.05 -5.42 -8.44
C ILE A 63 -0.97 -6.49 -8.62
N PRO A 64 0.18 -6.40 -7.92
CA PRO A 64 1.23 -7.41 -8.04
C PRO A 64 0.74 -8.78 -7.59
N ALA A 65 1.26 -9.85 -8.20
CA ALA A 65 0.97 -11.21 -7.75
C ALA A 65 1.41 -11.44 -6.29
N GLN A 66 0.76 -12.43 -5.65
CA GLN A 66 1.10 -12.96 -4.31
C GLN A 66 0.98 -11.91 -3.18
N ILE A 67 -0.19 -11.27 -3.07
CA ILE A 67 -0.54 -10.43 -1.91
C ILE A 67 -1.05 -11.32 -0.77
N ASP A 68 -0.47 -11.18 0.42
CA ASP A 68 -0.88 -11.93 1.62
C ASP A 68 -1.94 -11.18 2.43
N LEU A 69 -1.91 -9.85 2.36
CA LEU A 69 -2.78 -8.97 3.14
C LEU A 69 -3.16 -7.73 2.34
N VAL A 70 -4.46 -7.43 2.34
CA VAL A 70 -4.99 -6.16 1.82
C VAL A 70 -5.42 -5.28 2.98
N VAL A 71 -4.99 -4.01 2.96
CA VAL A 71 -5.41 -2.99 3.93
C VAL A 71 -6.10 -1.88 3.16
N TYR A 72 -7.33 -1.56 3.53
CA TYR A 72 -8.11 -0.50 2.89
C TYR A 72 -8.79 0.36 3.96
N THR A 73 -9.15 1.58 3.58
CA THR A 73 -9.86 2.50 4.48
C THR A 73 -11.37 2.37 4.30
N PRO A 74 -12.18 2.70 5.33
CA PRO A 74 -13.62 2.85 5.16
C PRO A 74 -14.03 3.93 4.14
N ALA A 75 -13.10 4.78 3.68
CA ALA A 75 -13.37 5.78 2.64
C ALA A 75 -13.31 5.20 1.22
N VAL A 76 -12.90 3.93 1.07
CA VAL A 76 -13.04 3.20 -0.20
C VAL A 76 -14.54 2.94 -0.41
N PRO A 77 -15.12 3.34 -1.56
CA PRO A 77 -16.53 3.07 -1.87
C PRO A 77 -16.87 1.58 -1.81
N ALA A 78 -18.12 1.28 -1.47
CA ALA A 78 -18.67 -0.09 -1.48
C ALA A 78 -18.92 -0.61 -2.89
#